data_AF-A0A4U0PWV6-F1
#
_entry.id   AF-A0A4U0PWV6-F1
#
_cell.length_a   1.000
_cell.length_b   1.000
_cell.length_c   1.000
_cell.angle_alpha   90.00
_cell.angle_beta   90.00
_cell.angle_gamma   90.00
#
_symmetry.space_group_name_H-M   'P 1'
#
loop_
_entity.id
_entity.type
_entity.pdbx_description
1 polymer ?
#
loop_
_entity_poly.entity_id
_entity_poly.type
_entity_poly.pdbx_seq_one_letter_code
_entity_poly.pdbx_strand_id
1 'polypeptide(L)'
;MFLTLLLVTLVVATVVSLLVALAFSKPIDSILKRIIADEISVAWLKYLKFAILVVGVSAGVRIYELEKYITPARWDKEARVVSLTTERWVLELYRTVIEALQGIAWLLLVFFIFALIAYVIVRIAEMRQGGAADRAKG
;
A
#
# COMPACT_ATOMS: atom_id res chain seq x y z
N MET A 1 -22.85 10.19 14.10
CA MET A 1 -22.91 8.80 13.59
C MET A 1 -22.09 8.65 12.32
N PHE A 2 -22.46 9.30 11.20
CA PHE A 2 -21.65 9.28 9.97
C PHE A 2 -20.23 9.83 10.16
N LEU A 3 -20.10 11.07 10.68
CA LEU A 3 -18.79 11.70 10.92
C LEU A 3 -17.92 10.89 11.88
N THR A 4 -18.53 10.21 12.84
CA THR A 4 -17.84 9.31 13.78
C THR A 4 -17.26 8.10 13.06
N LEU A 5 -18.05 7.45 12.19
CA LEU A 5 -17.58 6.31 11.40
C LEU A 5 -16.51 6.74 10.39
N LEU A 6 -16.69 7.88 9.71
CA LEU A 6 -15.67 8.45 8.82
C LEU A 6 -14.37 8.72 9.57
N LEU A 7 -14.43 9.36 10.74
CA LEU A 7 -13.25 9.63 11.55
C LEU A 7 -12.56 8.34 12.00
N VAL A 8 -13.32 7.35 12.46
CA VAL A 8 -12.76 6.07 12.92
C VAL A 8 -12.13 5.29 11.76
N THR A 9 -12.81 5.18 10.62
CA THR A 9 -12.27 4.51 9.42
C THR A 9 -11.01 5.20 8.91
N LEU A 10 -10.96 6.55 8.93
CA LEU A 10 -9.77 7.32 8.60
C LEU A 10 -8.60 7.02 9.54
N VAL A 11 -8.84 7.04 10.85
CA VAL A 11 -7.82 6.72 11.85
C VAL A 11 -7.32 5.29 11.67
N VAL A 12 -8.23 4.34 11.47
CA VAL A 12 -7.88 2.92 11.33
C VAL A 12 -7.09 2.68 10.06
N ALA A 13 -7.54 3.21 8.91
CA ALA A 13 -6.81 3.09 7.65
C ALA A 13 -5.41 3.72 7.76
N THR A 14 -5.29 4.85 8.44
CA THR A 14 -3.99 5.51 8.69
C THR A 14 -3.08 4.65 9.56
N VAL A 15 -3.59 4.11 10.67
CA VAL A 15 -2.82 3.23 11.57
C VAL A 15 -2.38 1.97 10.84
N VAL A 16 -3.28 1.29 10.12
CA VAL A 16 -2.95 0.10 9.32
C VAL A 16 -1.86 0.42 8.30
N SER A 17 -2.00 1.53 7.58
CA SER A 17 -1.02 1.95 6.57
C SER A 17 0.35 2.28 7.17
N LEU A 18 0.37 2.94 8.34
CA LEU A 18 1.59 3.20 9.10
C LEU A 18 2.27 1.90 9.55
N LEU A 19 1.50 0.96 10.11
CA LEU A 19 2.02 -0.33 10.55
C LEU A 19 2.67 -1.10 9.39
N VAL A 20 2.04 -1.12 8.22
CA VAL A 20 2.60 -1.75 7.02
C VAL A 20 3.86 -1.01 6.55
N ALA A 21 3.84 0.32 6.48
CA ALA A 21 5.00 1.11 6.09
C ALA A 21 6.20 0.86 7.03
N LEU A 22 5.95 0.73 8.33
CA LEU A 22 6.98 0.40 9.32
C LEU A 22 7.49 -1.03 9.16
N ALA A 23 6.60 -2.01 9.01
CA ALA A 23 6.96 -3.41 8.83
C ALA A 23 7.82 -3.65 7.58
N PHE A 24 7.48 -2.98 6.47
CA PHE A 24 8.18 -3.13 5.20
C PHE A 24 9.37 -2.16 5.02
N SER A 25 9.61 -1.25 5.96
CA SER A 25 10.70 -0.27 5.86
C SER A 25 12.07 -0.91 5.64
N LYS A 26 12.41 -1.95 6.42
CA LYS A 26 13.71 -2.62 6.32
C LYS A 26 13.84 -3.46 5.04
N PRO A 27 12.86 -4.32 4.68
CA PRO A 27 12.91 -5.05 3.41
C PRO A 27 13.06 -4.15 2.17
N ILE A 28 12.29 -3.06 2.10
CA ILE A 28 12.34 -2.12 0.97
C ILE A 28 13.72 -1.46 0.88
N ASP A 29 14.25 -0.96 2.00
CA ASP A 29 15.57 -0.31 2.06
C ASP A 29 16.68 -1.24 1.55
N SER A 30 16.67 -2.50 1.99
CA SER A 30 17.65 -3.50 1.57
C SER A 30 17.61 -3.76 0.06
N ILE A 31 16.43 -3.76 -0.55
CA ILE A 31 16.27 -3.99 -1.99
C ILE A 31 16.71 -2.76 -2.77
N LEU A 32 16.31 -1.56 -2.35
CA LEU A 32 16.69 -0.31 -3.02
C LEU A 32 18.20 -0.10 -3.03
N LYS A 33 18.88 -0.29 -1.89
CA LYS A 33 20.35 -0.19 -1.79
C LYS A 33 21.10 -1.18 -2.67
N ARG A 34 20.49 -2.32 -2.99
CA ARG A 34 21.09 -3.34 -3.85
C ARG A 34 21.01 -2.97 -5.34
N ILE A 35 20.06 -2.11 -5.72
CA ILE A 35 19.74 -1.78 -7.11
C ILE A 35 20.22 -0.38 -7.49
N ILE A 36 20.19 0.57 -6.55
CA ILE A 36 20.40 2.00 -6.79
C ILE A 36 21.48 2.53 -5.83
N ALA A 37 22.22 3.55 -6.27
CA ALA A 37 23.20 4.27 -5.44
C ALA A 37 22.58 4.82 -4.13
N ASP A 38 23.38 4.84 -3.07
CA ASP A 38 22.93 5.07 -1.69
C ASP A 38 22.13 6.38 -1.51
N GLU A 39 22.57 7.50 -2.10
CA GLU A 39 21.88 8.80 -1.96
C GLU A 39 20.46 8.78 -2.52
N ILE A 40 20.29 8.14 -3.68
CA ILE A 40 19.02 8.05 -4.39
C ILE A 40 18.12 7.02 -3.67
N SER A 41 18.69 5.93 -3.15
CA SER A 41 17.94 4.88 -2.45
C SER A 41 17.11 5.42 -1.28
N VAL A 42 17.66 6.39 -0.52
CA VAL A 42 16.98 7.00 0.63
C VAL A 42 15.77 7.83 0.21
N ALA A 43 15.88 8.59 -0.89
CA ALA A 43 14.79 9.37 -1.44
C ALA A 43 13.64 8.46 -1.92
N TRP A 44 13.98 7.38 -2.62
CA TRP A 44 13.00 6.38 -3.07
C TRP A 44 12.31 5.65 -1.91
N LEU A 45 13.05 5.33 -0.85
CA LEU A 45 12.46 4.73 0.36
C LEU A 45 11.43 5.67 1.00
N LYS A 46 11.74 6.96 1.13
CA LYS A 46 10.80 7.97 1.66
C LYS A 46 9.56 8.08 0.78
N TYR A 47 9.76 8.11 -0.54
CA TYR A 47 8.66 8.14 -1.50
C TYR A 47 7.77 6.89 -1.39
N LEU A 48 8.35 5.69 -1.28
CA LEU A 48 7.55 4.47 -1.18
C LEU A 48 6.77 4.39 0.13
N LYS A 49 7.34 4.86 1.26
CA LYS A 49 6.59 4.98 2.52
C LYS A 49 5.42 5.95 2.40
N PHE A 50 5.62 7.08 1.72
CA PHE A 50 4.56 8.03 1.42
C PHE A 50 3.49 7.39 0.53
N ALA A 51 3.87 6.65 -0.52
CA ALA A 51 2.94 5.95 -1.38
C ALA A 51 2.11 4.89 -0.64
N ILE A 52 2.73 4.12 0.27
CA ILE A 52 2.02 3.16 1.14
C ILE A 52 0.94 3.87 1.96
N LEU A 53 1.26 5.03 2.55
CA LEU A 53 0.31 5.81 3.33
C LEU A 53 -0.85 6.33 2.48
N VAL A 54 -0.54 6.96 1.35
CA VAL A 54 -1.56 7.53 0.47
C VAL A 54 -2.47 6.44 -0.09
N VAL A 55 -1.90 5.35 -0.61
CA VAL A 55 -2.67 4.26 -1.20
C VAL A 55 -3.48 3.50 -0.15
N GLY A 56 -2.90 3.20 1.01
CA GLY A 56 -3.61 2.49 2.08
C GLY A 56 -4.77 3.29 2.66
N VAL A 57 -4.59 4.60 2.89
CA VAL A 57 -5.66 5.48 3.36
C VAL A 57 -6.73 5.66 2.27
N SER A 58 -6.33 5.87 1.02
CA SER A 58 -7.27 6.06 -0.10
C SER A 58 -8.10 4.81 -0.39
N ALA A 59 -7.51 3.62 -0.25
CA ALA A 59 -8.22 2.35 -0.41
C ALA A 59 -9.13 2.05 0.80
N GLY A 60 -8.65 2.29 2.03
CA GLY A 60 -9.40 1.97 3.24
C GLY A 60 -10.58 2.90 3.53
N VAL A 61 -10.48 4.19 3.16
CA VAL A 61 -11.53 5.19 3.40
C VAL A 61 -12.44 5.31 2.18
N ARG A 62 -13.49 4.49 2.12
CA ARG A 62 -14.43 4.46 1.00
C ARG A 62 -15.56 5.47 1.11
N ILE A 63 -15.29 6.72 0.74
CA ILE A 63 -16.28 7.82 0.78
C ILE A 63 -17.54 7.50 -0.06
N TYR A 64 -17.40 6.84 -1.22
CA TYR A 64 -18.52 6.48 -2.10
C TYR A 64 -19.46 5.41 -1.52
N GLU A 65 -18.95 4.53 -0.66
CA GLU A 65 -19.78 3.57 0.08
C GLU A 65 -20.52 4.26 1.23
N LEU A 66 -19.91 5.30 1.79
CA LEU A 66 -20.48 6.09 2.87
C LEU A 66 -21.64 6.97 2.40
N GLU A 67 -21.63 7.42 1.14
CA GLU A 67 -22.76 8.18 0.52
C GLU A 67 -24.09 7.40 0.53
N LYS A 68 -24.04 6.07 0.57
CA LYS A 68 -25.22 5.17 0.65
C LYS A 68 -26.01 5.34 1.95
N TYR A 69 -25.39 5.90 2.98
CA TYR A 69 -26.04 6.20 4.27
C TYR A 69 -26.65 7.62 4.32
N ILE A 70 -26.43 8.43 3.29
CA ILE A 70 -26.94 9.81 3.18
C ILE A 70 -27.99 9.93 2.07
N THR A 71 -27.89 9.12 1.00
CA THR A 71 -28.81 9.16 -0.15
C THR A 71 -29.46 7.80 -0.37
N PRO A 72 -30.81 7.66 -0.35
CA PRO A 72 -31.46 6.41 -0.72
C PRO A 72 -31.15 6.05 -2.18
N ALA A 73 -30.93 4.77 -2.45
CA ALA A 73 -30.66 4.28 -3.79
C ALA A 73 -31.80 4.71 -4.75
N ARG A 74 -31.47 5.48 -5.78
CA ARG A 74 -32.44 6.07 -6.74
C ARG A 74 -33.33 5.04 -7.46
N TRP A 75 -33.04 3.74 -7.35
CA TRP A 75 -33.72 2.67 -8.07
C TRP A 75 -34.66 1.80 -7.24
N ASP A 76 -34.78 2.03 -5.93
CA ASP A 76 -35.63 1.17 -5.09
C ASP A 76 -36.59 2.01 -4.24
N LYS A 77 -37.88 1.95 -4.60
CA LYS A 77 -38.97 2.67 -3.93
C LYS A 77 -39.25 2.12 -2.52
N GLU A 78 -38.63 0.99 -2.14
CA GLU A 78 -38.69 0.39 -0.81
C GLU A 78 -37.33 0.43 -0.07
N ALA A 79 -36.35 1.19 -0.57
CA ALA A 79 -35.07 1.37 0.12
C ALA A 79 -35.26 2.13 1.44
N ARG A 80 -35.55 1.39 2.52
CA ARG A 80 -35.45 1.90 3.88
C ARG A 80 -34.01 2.34 4.11
N VAL A 81 -33.83 3.55 4.65
CA VAL A 81 -32.54 4.04 5.13
C VAL A 81 -31.93 2.95 5.99
N VAL A 82 -30.82 2.37 5.52
CA VAL A 82 -30.12 1.30 6.23
C VAL A 82 -29.71 1.88 7.58
N SER A 83 -30.34 1.38 8.65
CA SER A 83 -29.98 1.80 9.99
C SER A 83 -28.54 1.37 10.28
N LEU A 84 -27.73 2.31 10.74
CA LEU A 84 -26.40 2.05 11.28
C LEU A 84 -26.56 1.30 12.61
N THR A 85 -26.69 -0.03 12.52
CA THR A 85 -26.64 -0.92 13.69
C THR A 85 -25.19 -1.20 14.08
N THR A 86 -24.95 -1.57 15.34
CA THR A 86 -23.62 -1.89 15.87
C THR A 86 -22.89 -2.97 15.05
N GLU A 87 -23.63 -3.95 14.52
CA GLU A 87 -23.11 -5.02 13.67
C GLU A 87 -22.52 -4.49 12.35
N ARG A 88 -23.18 -3.50 11.71
CA ARG A 88 -22.67 -2.89 10.48
C ARG A 88 -21.41 -2.07 10.74
N TRP A 89 -21.29 -1.43 11.89
CA TRP A 89 -20.09 -0.66 12.25
C TRP A 89 -18.84 -1.54 12.30
N VAL A 90 -18.95 -2.75 12.84
CA VAL A 90 -17.85 -3.74 12.87
C VAL A 90 -17.47 -4.20 11.46
N LEU A 91 -18.45 -4.44 10.59
CA LEU A 91 -18.19 -4.84 9.20
C LEU A 91 -17.49 -3.75 8.39
N GLU A 92 -17.88 -2.48 8.57
CA GLU A 92 -17.20 -1.35 7.92
C GLU A 92 -15.75 -1.23 8.40
N LEU A 93 -15.51 -1.39 9.70
CA LEU A 93 -14.16 -1.37 10.26
C LEU A 93 -13.28 -2.49 9.68
N TYR A 94 -13.79 -3.72 9.67
CA TYR A 94 -13.12 -4.87 9.07
C TYR A 94 -12.79 -4.63 7.59
N ARG A 95 -13.77 -4.11 6.84
CA ARG A 95 -13.66 -3.80 5.42
C ARG A 95 -12.61 -2.74 5.15
N THR A 96 -12.59 -1.64 5.91
CA THR A 96 -11.54 -0.61 5.86
C THR A 96 -10.14 -1.20 6.04
N VAL A 97 -9.96 -2.13 7.00
CA VAL A 97 -8.66 -2.79 7.22
C VAL A 97 -8.25 -3.61 6.01
N ILE A 98 -9.14 -4.49 5.53
CA ILE A 98 -8.83 -5.39 4.41
C ILE A 98 -8.52 -4.62 3.13
N GLU A 99 -9.22 -3.52 2.87
CA GLU A 99 -8.98 -2.73 1.67
C GLU A 99 -7.71 -1.90 1.72
N ALA A 100 -7.40 -1.31 2.88
CA ALA A 100 -6.11 -0.66 3.08
C ALA A 100 -4.97 -1.66 2.82
N LEU A 101 -5.06 -2.86 3.40
CA LEU A 101 -4.09 -3.93 3.18
C LEU A 101 -4.03 -4.37 1.71
N GLN A 102 -5.17 -4.55 1.04
CA GLN A 102 -5.23 -4.96 -0.36
C GLN A 102 -4.65 -3.90 -1.30
N GLY A 103 -4.94 -2.61 -1.08
CA GLY A 103 -4.38 -1.51 -1.86
C GLY A 103 -2.87 -1.44 -1.71
N ILE A 104 -2.36 -1.54 -0.49
CA ILE A 104 -0.92 -1.58 -0.22
C ILE A 104 -0.29 -2.85 -0.82
N ALA A 105 -0.95 -3.99 -0.75
CA ALA A 105 -0.46 -5.25 -1.32
C ALA A 105 -0.29 -5.13 -2.84
N TRP A 106 -1.24 -4.52 -3.56
CA TRP A 106 -1.11 -4.26 -5.00
C TRP A 106 0.05 -3.30 -5.32
N LEU A 107 0.17 -2.20 -4.57
CA LEU A 107 1.29 -1.27 -4.70
C LEU A 107 2.64 -1.99 -4.55
N LEU A 108 2.80 -2.75 -3.46
CA LEU A 108 4.03 -3.45 -3.15
C LEU A 108 4.31 -4.58 -4.14
N LEU A 109 3.29 -5.32 -4.58
CA LEU A 109 3.43 -6.38 -5.58
C LEU A 109 4.01 -5.82 -6.88
N VAL A 110 3.41 -4.74 -7.41
CA VAL A 110 3.89 -4.08 -8.63
C VAL A 110 5.32 -3.57 -8.43
N PHE A 111 5.59 -2.89 -7.31
CA PHE A 111 6.95 -2.43 -6.99
C PHE A 111 7.97 -3.57 -6.95
N PHE A 112 7.65 -4.68 -6.27
CA PHE A 112 8.54 -5.82 -6.15
C PHE A 112 8.81 -6.51 -7.49
N ILE A 113 7.83 -6.58 -8.39
CA ILE A 113 8.04 -7.11 -9.74
C ILE A 113 9.10 -6.28 -10.48
N PHE A 114 8.97 -4.95 -10.46
CA PHE A 114 9.97 -4.06 -11.09
C PHE A 114 11.34 -4.13 -10.41
N ALA A 115 11.36 -4.18 -9.07
CA ALA A 115 12.59 -4.30 -8.31
C ALA A 115 13.32 -5.63 -8.58
N LEU A 116 12.59 -6.74 -8.72
CA LEU A 116 13.15 -8.05 -9.05
C LEU A 116 13.81 -8.03 -10.44
N ILE A 117 13.13 -7.44 -11.43
CA ILE A 117 13.68 -7.30 -12.79
C ILE A 117 14.99 -6.49 -12.74
N ALA A 118 14.98 -5.34 -12.06
CA ALA A 118 16.16 -4.50 -11.93
C ALA A 118 17.31 -5.22 -11.20
N TYR A 119 16.99 -5.96 -10.13
CA TYR A 119 17.96 -6.78 -9.40
C TYR A 119 18.62 -7.83 -10.30
N VAL A 120 17.85 -8.56 -11.10
CA VAL A 120 18.38 -9.59 -12.02
C VAL A 120 19.32 -8.95 -13.05
N ILE A 121 18.97 -7.79 -13.60
CA ILE A 121 19.81 -7.05 -14.55
C ILE A 121 21.15 -6.67 -13.92
N VAL A 122 21.12 -6.06 -12.73
CA VAL A 122 22.35 -5.66 -11.99
C VAL A 122 23.20 -6.89 -11.68
N ARG A 123 22.57 -7.98 -11.21
CA ARG A 123 23.29 -9.21 -10.85
C ARG A 123 24.00 -9.85 -12.04
N ILE A 124 23.38 -9.88 -13.22
CA ILE A 124 24.00 -10.38 -14.44
C ILE A 124 25.18 -9.50 -14.88
N ALA A 125 25.04 -8.17 -14.76
CA ALA A 125 26.13 -7.24 -15.07
C ALA A 125 27.35 -7.43 -14.16
N GLU A 126 27.13 -7.55 -12.84
CA GLU A 126 28.20 -7.84 -11.86
C GLU A 126 28.97 -9.13 -12.22
N MET A 127 28.25 -10.22 -12.55
CA MET A 127 28.86 -11.51 -12.89
C MET A 127 29.71 -11.43 -14.17
N ARG A 128 29.28 -10.65 -15.16
CA ARG A 128 30.05 -10.42 -16.40
C ARG A 128 31.34 -9.63 -16.15
N GLN A 129 31.30 -8.63 -15.28
CA GLN A 129 32.47 -7.82 -14.93
C GLN A 129 33.50 -8.63 -14.12
N GLY A 130 33.03 -9.43 -13.15
CA GLY A 130 33.91 -10.31 -12.37
C GLY A 130 34.63 -11.36 -13.22
N GLY A 131 33.94 -11.98 -14.18
CA GLY A 131 34.54 -12.96 -15.10
C GLY A 131 35.52 -12.35 -16.12
N ALA A 132 35.35 -11.08 -16.48
CA ALA A 132 36.29 -10.37 -17.37
C ALA A 132 37.60 -10.01 -16.65
N ALA A 133 37.52 -9.63 -15.37
CA ALA A 133 38.70 -9.30 -14.55
C ALA A 133 39.59 -10.53 -14.27
N ASP A 134 39.00 -11.71 -14.16
CA ASP A 134 39.73 -12.97 -13.91
C ASP A 134 40.44 -13.47 -15.18
N ARG A 135 39.82 -13.32 -16.36
CA ARG A 135 40.45 -13.64 -17.67
C ARG A 135 41.59 -12.70 -18.06
N ALA A 136 41.65 -11.49 -17.52
CA ALA A 136 42.73 -10.54 -17.80
C ALA A 136 44.00 -10.81 -16.96
N LYS A 137 43.95 -11.72 -15.99
CA LYS A 137 45.07 -12.06 -15.09
C LYS A 137 45.70 -13.43 -15.36
N GLY A 138 45.12 -14.26 -16.23
CA GLY A 138 45.66 -15.56 -16.65
C GLY A 138 46.21 -15.50 -18.06
#